data_AF-A0A420MC12-F1
#
_entry.id   AF-A0A420MC12-F1
#
_cell.length_a   1.000
_cell.length_b   1.000
_cell.length_c   1.000
_cell.angle_alpha   90.00
_cell.angle_beta   90.00
_cell.angle_gamma   90.00
#
_symmetry.space_group_name_H-M   'P 1'
#
loop_
_entity.id
_entity.type
_entity.pdbx_description
1 polymer ?
#
loop_
_entity_poly.entity_id
_entity_poly.type
_entity_poly.pdbx_seq_one_letter_code
_entity_poly.pdbx_strand_id
1 'polypeptide(L)'
;MLYSKLRDDIAAQSLNSGQEKPWTPRFTRRGASNAANRDTPDSVRNQIMRHDPQFTTFHHAYLNEIAHFDLQNAFLEEEKQSQLFRLVAHISLTRDPRATADMVPKDVWANLPPDPDIAELEEQRAQLKQGNYRINGHPDEKQIRKLTEDIRKKNAQREKRAVKEYHRIFQLKIKAVDLMVTLCNKRETVKRDRIRQRTNSCLPINTEPLETEHKTLYSPARFPLLMHAAQCSNCISNKRLYQEERTFTYCRPTVMNDHFDDIHLVRREQAERSGEKIRCEHPKCRDVKLKHINHFRRHVQEVHGVTLWTSEQVQQRRQRNAKRRHMAKGNCQN
;
A
#
# COMPACT_ATOMS: atom_id res chain seq x y z
N MET A 1 -18.12 -42.49 6.85
CA MET A 1 -17.08 -41.93 5.95
C MET A 1 -15.81 -41.73 6.77
N LEU A 2 -14.65 -42.20 6.29
CA LEU A 2 -13.37 -41.99 6.97
C LEU A 2 -12.95 -40.52 6.86
N TYR A 3 -12.42 -39.96 7.95
CA TYR A 3 -11.97 -38.55 7.99
C TYR A 3 -10.86 -38.27 6.98
N SER A 4 -9.96 -39.25 6.75
CA SER A 4 -8.93 -39.18 5.71
C SER A 4 -9.55 -38.98 4.33
N LYS A 5 -10.52 -39.82 3.97
CA LYS A 5 -11.24 -39.71 2.70
C LYS A 5 -11.93 -38.35 2.53
N LEU A 6 -12.65 -37.88 3.55
CA LEU A 6 -13.28 -36.55 3.51
C LEU A 6 -12.26 -35.42 3.28
N ARG A 7 -11.13 -35.47 3.99
CA ARG A 7 -10.06 -34.48 3.85
C ARG A 7 -9.46 -34.50 2.45
N ASP A 8 -9.19 -35.70 1.93
CA ASP A 8 -8.55 -35.88 0.62
C ASP A 8 -9.51 -35.49 -0.52
N ASP A 9 -10.80 -35.81 -0.38
CA ASP A 9 -11.86 -35.38 -1.31
C ASP A 9 -12.03 -33.85 -1.32
N ILE A 10 -12.06 -33.20 -0.14
CA ILE A 10 -12.14 -31.73 -0.03
C ILE A 10 -10.89 -31.06 -0.61
N ALA A 11 -9.71 -31.63 -0.34
CA ALA A 11 -8.46 -31.14 -0.91
C ALA A 11 -8.50 -31.21 -2.44
N ALA A 12 -8.88 -32.35 -3.01
CA ALA A 12 -9.00 -32.52 -4.46
C ALA A 12 -10.03 -31.56 -5.08
N GLN A 13 -11.22 -31.44 -4.49
CA GLN A 13 -12.25 -30.50 -4.95
C GLN A 13 -11.76 -29.05 -4.95
N SER A 14 -11.06 -28.63 -3.88
CA SER A 14 -10.55 -27.27 -3.80
C SER A 14 -9.49 -26.97 -4.87
N LEU A 15 -8.58 -27.90 -5.14
CA LEU A 15 -7.58 -27.76 -6.21
C LEU A 15 -8.24 -27.75 -7.59
N ASN A 16 -9.22 -28.62 -7.83
CA ASN A 16 -9.99 -28.65 -9.09
C ASN A 16 -10.80 -27.36 -9.31
N SER A 17 -11.21 -26.69 -8.23
CA SER A 17 -11.85 -25.37 -8.29
C SER A 17 -10.87 -24.19 -8.45
N GLY A 18 -9.58 -24.46 -8.65
CA GLY A 18 -8.55 -23.44 -8.92
C GLY A 18 -7.96 -22.77 -7.69
N GLN A 19 -8.14 -23.34 -6.50
CA GLN A 19 -7.55 -22.79 -5.27
C GLN A 19 -6.07 -23.16 -5.16
N GLU A 20 -5.22 -22.18 -4.82
CA GLU A 20 -3.76 -22.36 -4.73
C GLU A 20 -3.33 -23.32 -3.60
N LYS A 21 -4.15 -23.43 -2.54
CA LYS A 21 -3.90 -24.31 -1.39
C LYS A 21 -5.05 -25.28 -1.18
N PRO A 22 -4.78 -26.56 -0.87
CA PRO A 22 -5.81 -27.53 -0.60
C PRO A 22 -6.60 -27.15 0.66
N TRP A 23 -7.92 -27.20 0.56
CA TRP A 23 -8.79 -26.96 1.70
C TRP A 23 -8.79 -28.17 2.64
N THR A 24 -9.05 -27.89 3.92
CA THR A 24 -9.18 -28.92 4.95
C THR A 24 -10.55 -28.80 5.62
N PRO A 25 -11.05 -29.85 6.30
CA PRO A 25 -12.26 -29.73 7.12
C PRO A 25 -12.19 -28.61 8.19
N ARG A 26 -10.98 -28.27 8.64
CA ARG A 26 -10.75 -27.13 9.54
C ARG A 26 -10.98 -25.79 8.83
N PHE A 27 -10.62 -25.68 7.55
CA PHE A 27 -10.85 -24.46 6.75
C PHE A 27 -12.33 -24.10 6.67
N THR A 28 -13.20 -25.08 6.43
CA THR A 28 -14.66 -24.87 6.35
C THR A 28 -15.27 -24.54 7.71
N ARG A 29 -14.87 -25.25 8.79
CA ARG A 29 -15.25 -24.89 10.18
C ARG A 29 -14.86 -23.45 10.53
N ARG A 30 -13.65 -23.04 10.15
CA ARG A 30 -13.15 -21.68 10.35
C ARG A 30 -13.99 -20.67 9.57
N GLY A 31 -14.31 -20.93 8.30
CA GLY A 31 -15.18 -20.08 7.49
C GLY A 31 -16.56 -19.86 8.13
N ALA A 32 -17.22 -20.95 8.54
CA ALA A 32 -18.53 -20.89 9.19
C ALA A 32 -18.51 -20.11 10.52
N SER A 33 -17.46 -20.32 11.33
CA SER A 33 -17.32 -19.62 12.61
C SER A 33 -17.12 -18.11 12.43
N ASN A 34 -16.33 -17.70 11.43
CA ASN A 34 -16.06 -16.28 11.15
C ASN A 34 -17.30 -15.58 10.59
N ALA A 35 -18.13 -16.26 9.80
CA ALA A 35 -19.42 -15.73 9.36
C ALA A 35 -20.35 -15.46 10.55
N ALA A 36 -20.50 -16.43 11.46
CA ALA A 36 -21.34 -16.27 12.65
C ALA A 36 -20.81 -15.23 13.65
N ASN A 37 -19.50 -14.99 13.71
CA ASN A 37 -18.85 -14.11 14.69
C ASN A 37 -19.32 -12.64 14.66
N ARG A 38 -19.82 -12.15 13.52
CA ARG A 38 -20.30 -10.76 13.38
C ARG A 38 -21.81 -10.62 13.45
N ASP A 39 -22.52 -11.73 13.23
CA ASP A 39 -23.98 -11.75 13.09
C ASP A 39 -24.68 -12.37 14.32
N THR A 40 -23.91 -13.00 15.21
CA THR A 40 -24.46 -13.68 16.40
C THR A 40 -23.62 -13.41 17.66
N PRO A 41 -24.23 -13.40 18.86
CA PRO A 41 -23.48 -13.32 20.12
C PRO A 41 -22.49 -14.48 20.28
N ASP A 42 -21.40 -14.24 21.02
CA ASP A 42 -20.34 -15.24 21.25
C ASP A 42 -20.87 -16.57 21.81
N SER A 43 -21.90 -16.52 22.67
CA SER A 43 -22.56 -17.71 23.23
C SER A 43 -23.18 -18.58 22.14
N VAL A 44 -23.89 -17.96 21.18
CA VAL A 44 -24.54 -18.64 20.05
C VAL A 44 -23.50 -19.16 19.07
N ARG A 45 -22.48 -18.36 18.73
CA ARG A 45 -21.35 -18.79 17.88
C ARG A 45 -20.63 -19.99 18.49
N ASN A 46 -20.33 -19.95 19.79
CA ASN A 46 -19.65 -21.04 20.49
C ASN A 46 -20.52 -22.29 20.60
N GLN A 47 -21.84 -22.14 20.80
CA GLN A 47 -22.80 -23.24 20.78
C GLN A 47 -22.83 -23.94 19.41
N ILE A 48 -22.87 -23.18 18.30
CA ILE A 48 -22.82 -23.72 16.92
C ILE A 48 -21.53 -24.53 16.72
N MET A 49 -20.42 -24.04 17.25
CA MET A 49 -19.11 -24.69 17.12
C MET A 49 -18.87 -25.83 18.13
N ARG A 50 -19.80 -26.03 19.07
CA ARG A 50 -19.67 -26.90 20.25
C ARG A 50 -18.40 -26.60 21.05
N HIS A 51 -18.05 -25.33 21.16
CA HIS A 51 -16.98 -24.88 22.02
C HIS A 51 -17.57 -24.45 23.36
N ASP A 52 -16.86 -24.76 24.44
CA ASP A 52 -17.19 -24.20 25.74
C ASP A 52 -17.02 -22.68 25.70
N PRO A 53 -18.08 -21.89 26.00
CA PRO A 53 -18.02 -20.44 25.99
C PRO A 53 -16.97 -19.83 26.93
N GLN A 54 -16.56 -20.56 27.97
CA GLN A 54 -15.57 -20.11 28.94
C GLN A 54 -14.12 -20.23 28.41
N PHE A 55 -13.91 -20.92 27.28
CA PHE A 55 -12.59 -21.11 26.69
C PHE A 55 -12.37 -20.25 25.45
N THR A 56 -11.14 -19.74 25.29
CA THR A 56 -10.71 -18.91 24.15
C THR A 56 -10.43 -19.72 22.88
N THR A 57 -10.91 -20.96 22.77
CA THR A 57 -10.66 -21.90 21.67
C THR A 57 -10.99 -21.31 20.30
N PHE A 58 -12.07 -20.54 20.19
CA PHE A 58 -12.37 -19.83 18.95
C PHE A 58 -11.29 -18.80 18.60
N HIS A 59 -10.91 -17.94 19.56
CA HIS A 59 -9.93 -16.88 19.37
C HIS A 59 -8.55 -17.41 18.93
N HIS A 60 -8.12 -18.57 19.44
CA HIS A 60 -6.82 -19.14 19.09
C HIS A 60 -6.81 -20.00 17.83
N ALA A 61 -7.89 -20.74 17.56
CA ALA A 61 -7.86 -21.79 16.53
C ALA A 61 -8.73 -21.50 15.30
N TYR A 62 -9.71 -20.60 15.42
CA TYR A 62 -10.75 -20.38 14.42
C TYR A 62 -11.00 -18.91 14.07
N LEU A 63 -10.47 -17.95 14.83
CA LEU A 63 -10.41 -16.56 14.40
C LEU A 63 -9.43 -16.44 13.22
N ASN A 64 -9.89 -15.88 12.11
CA ASN A 64 -9.02 -15.67 10.96
C ASN A 64 -8.18 -14.39 11.17
N GLU A 65 -6.86 -14.55 11.34
CA GLU A 65 -5.92 -13.43 11.54
C GLU A 65 -5.67 -12.60 10.25
N ILE A 66 -5.98 -13.14 9.08
CA ILE A 66 -5.58 -12.53 7.78
C ILE A 66 -6.63 -11.56 7.25
N ALA A 67 -7.91 -11.76 7.57
CA ALA A 67 -8.99 -10.98 6.95
C ALA A 67 -10.04 -10.61 7.99
N HIS A 68 -9.83 -9.46 8.63
CA HIS A 68 -10.89 -8.56 9.13
C HIS A 68 -10.37 -7.28 9.80
N PHE A 69 -9.06 -7.18 10.02
CA PHE A 69 -8.42 -6.13 10.79
C PHE A 69 -7.45 -5.31 9.93
N ASP A 70 -7.55 -3.99 10.03
CA ASP A 70 -6.54 -3.06 9.55
C ASP A 70 -5.41 -3.07 10.58
N LEU A 71 -4.50 -4.05 10.48
CA LEU A 71 -3.45 -4.25 11.48
C LEU A 71 -2.61 -2.98 11.68
N GLN A 72 -2.45 -2.20 10.62
CA GLN A 72 -1.77 -0.92 10.68
C GLN A 72 -2.57 0.10 11.47
N ASN A 73 -3.82 0.39 11.09
CA ASN A 73 -4.60 1.44 11.77
C ASN A 73 -4.96 1.06 13.20
N ALA A 74 -5.18 -0.22 13.49
CA ALA A 74 -5.39 -0.65 14.86
C ALA A 74 -4.13 -0.59 15.73
N PHE A 75 -2.93 -0.73 15.15
CA PHE A 75 -1.67 -0.46 15.84
C PHE A 75 -1.43 1.04 16.04
N LEU A 76 -1.94 1.88 15.12
CA LEU A 76 -1.87 3.33 15.18
C LEU A 76 -3.03 3.98 15.96
N GLU A 77 -3.96 3.19 16.51
CA GLU A 77 -5.19 3.66 17.17
C GLU A 77 -6.08 4.55 16.28
N GLU A 78 -6.07 4.30 14.97
CA GLU A 78 -6.87 5.01 13.97
C GLU A 78 -8.10 4.22 13.51
N GLU A 79 -9.08 4.92 12.94
CA GLU A 79 -10.28 4.29 12.38
C GLU A 79 -9.96 3.36 11.20
N LYS A 80 -10.71 2.27 11.10
CA LYS A 80 -10.57 1.25 10.04
C LYS A 80 -10.92 1.82 8.66
N GLN A 81 -10.00 1.71 7.70
CA GLN A 81 -10.23 2.16 6.31
C GLN A 81 -11.06 1.16 5.46
N SER A 82 -12.28 0.87 5.91
CA SER A 82 -13.20 -0.12 5.29
C SER A 82 -13.51 0.16 3.82
N GLN A 83 -13.62 1.43 3.44
CA GLN A 83 -13.87 1.86 2.05
C GLN A 83 -12.67 1.58 1.15
N LEU A 84 -11.45 1.72 1.67
CA LEU A 84 -10.22 1.42 0.94
C LEU A 84 -10.14 -0.09 0.63
N PHE A 85 -10.39 -0.94 1.63
CA PHE A 85 -10.43 -2.39 1.42
C PHE A 85 -11.47 -2.80 0.37
N ARG A 86 -12.65 -2.19 0.41
CA ARG A 86 -13.71 -2.45 -0.58
C ARG A 86 -13.28 -2.01 -1.98
N LEU A 87 -12.62 -0.85 -2.10
CA LEU A 87 -12.12 -0.32 -3.35
C LEU A 87 -11.00 -1.19 -3.95
N VAL A 88 -10.08 -1.69 -3.12
CA VAL A 88 -8.97 -2.57 -3.51
C VAL A 88 -9.43 -4.00 -3.81
N ALA A 89 -10.40 -4.54 -3.06
CA ALA A 89 -10.93 -5.88 -3.29
C ALA A 89 -11.65 -6.02 -4.64
N HIS A 90 -12.20 -4.92 -5.18
CA HIS A 90 -12.80 -4.88 -6.52
C HIS A 90 -11.77 -4.64 -7.65
N ILE A 91 -10.49 -4.45 -7.31
CA ILE A 91 -9.40 -4.45 -8.28
C ILE A 91 -8.91 -5.89 -8.35
N SER A 92 -9.52 -6.69 -9.23
CA SER A 92 -9.00 -8.03 -9.53
C SER A 92 -7.57 -7.88 -10.07
N LEU A 93 -6.60 -8.22 -9.24
CA LEU A 93 -5.16 -8.24 -9.54
C LEU A 93 -4.83 -9.04 -10.82
N THR A 94 -5.74 -9.94 -11.22
CA THR A 94 -5.64 -10.86 -12.36
C THR A 94 -6.37 -10.40 -13.62
N ARG A 95 -7.07 -9.25 -13.60
CA ARG A 95 -7.84 -8.79 -14.76
C ARG A 95 -6.98 -7.89 -15.63
N ASP A 96 -6.83 -8.28 -16.89
CA ASP A 96 -6.04 -7.53 -17.87
C ASP A 96 -6.62 -6.11 -18.06
N PRO A 97 -5.87 -5.05 -17.71
CA PRO A 97 -6.30 -3.67 -17.92
C PRO A 97 -6.44 -3.30 -19.40
N ARG A 98 -5.92 -4.10 -20.34
CA ARG A 98 -6.01 -3.87 -21.79
C ARG A 98 -7.23 -4.55 -22.42
N ALA A 99 -7.88 -5.48 -21.72
CA ALA A 99 -9.09 -6.13 -22.22
C ALA A 99 -10.24 -5.12 -22.22
N THR A 100 -10.83 -4.87 -23.40
CA THR A 100 -11.97 -3.94 -23.56
C THR A 100 -13.31 -4.65 -23.49
N ALA A 101 -13.34 -5.95 -23.79
CA ALA A 101 -14.53 -6.79 -23.72
C ALA A 101 -14.91 -7.10 -22.26
N ASP A 102 -16.21 -7.11 -21.99
CA ASP A 102 -16.81 -7.45 -20.69
C ASP A 102 -16.31 -6.63 -19.48
N MET A 103 -15.67 -5.48 -19.70
CA MET A 103 -15.10 -4.64 -18.65
C MET A 103 -16.12 -4.15 -17.63
N VAL A 104 -17.30 -3.80 -18.10
CA VAL A 104 -18.37 -3.23 -17.29
C VAL A 104 -19.19 -4.40 -16.69
N PRO A 105 -19.27 -4.53 -15.36
CA PRO A 105 -20.06 -5.58 -14.72
C PRO A 105 -21.53 -5.53 -15.14
N LYS A 106 -22.18 -6.70 -15.20
CA LYS A 106 -23.61 -6.82 -15.55
C LYS A 106 -24.50 -5.95 -14.66
N ASP A 107 -24.18 -5.84 -13.38
CA ASP A 107 -24.93 -5.01 -12.43
C ASP A 107 -24.84 -3.52 -12.77
N VAL A 108 -23.71 -3.06 -13.31
CA VAL A 108 -23.55 -1.66 -13.74
C VAL A 108 -24.39 -1.40 -14.99
N TRP A 109 -24.46 -2.36 -15.91
CA TRP A 109 -25.37 -2.26 -17.07
C TRP A 109 -26.85 -2.26 -16.66
N ALA A 110 -27.23 -3.13 -15.72
CA ALA A 110 -28.62 -3.25 -15.25
C ALA A 110 -29.11 -1.98 -14.55
N ASN A 111 -28.20 -1.27 -13.86
CA ASN A 111 -28.53 -0.05 -13.12
C ASN A 111 -28.31 1.24 -13.94
N LEU A 112 -27.99 1.13 -15.24
CA LEU A 112 -27.73 2.31 -16.06
C LEU A 112 -29.06 3.00 -16.43
N PRO A 113 -29.30 4.27 -16.04
CA PRO A 113 -30.57 4.95 -16.29
C PRO A 113 -30.80 5.08 -17.80
N PRO A 114 -32.02 4.83 -18.30
CA PRO A 114 -32.33 4.92 -19.73
C PRO A 114 -31.98 6.30 -20.28
N ASP A 115 -31.46 6.34 -21.51
CA ASP A 115 -31.09 7.58 -22.18
C ASP A 115 -32.36 8.24 -22.73
N PRO A 116 -32.67 9.49 -22.36
CA PRO A 116 -33.91 10.15 -22.74
C PRO A 116 -34.09 10.24 -24.26
N ASP A 117 -33.01 10.49 -25.01
CA ASP A 117 -33.08 10.56 -26.47
C ASP A 117 -33.44 9.20 -27.09
N ILE A 118 -32.95 8.11 -26.49
CA ILE A 118 -33.22 6.75 -26.97
C ILE A 118 -34.66 6.37 -26.63
N ALA A 119 -35.12 6.70 -25.43
CA ALA A 119 -36.49 6.48 -25.00
C ALA A 119 -37.51 7.22 -25.90
N GLU A 120 -37.23 8.48 -26.25
CA GLU A 120 -38.09 9.27 -27.14
C GLU A 120 -38.16 8.66 -28.56
N LEU A 121 -37.02 8.25 -29.12
CA LEU A 121 -37.00 7.59 -30.43
C LEU A 121 -37.72 6.23 -30.42
N GLU A 122 -37.62 5.49 -29.31
CA GLU A 122 -38.35 4.23 -29.12
C GLU A 122 -39.86 4.46 -29.04
N GLU A 123 -40.30 5.52 -28.37
CA GLU A 123 -41.70 5.93 -28.30
C GLU A 123 -42.23 6.36 -29.67
N GLN A 124 -41.50 7.23 -30.39
CA GLN A 124 -41.85 7.64 -31.76
C GLN A 124 -41.97 6.43 -32.70
N ARG A 125 -41.05 5.46 -32.57
CA ARG A 125 -41.11 4.22 -33.35
C ARG A 125 -42.32 3.36 -32.97
N ALA A 126 -42.68 3.31 -31.68
CA ALA A 126 -43.83 2.56 -31.21
C ALA A 126 -45.16 3.18 -31.70
N GLN A 127 -45.27 4.52 -31.64
CA GLN A 127 -46.40 5.28 -32.16
C GLN A 127 -46.61 5.04 -33.66
N LEU A 128 -45.53 5.09 -34.45
CA LEU A 128 -45.60 4.82 -35.90
C LEU A 128 -45.94 3.36 -36.22
N LYS A 129 -45.54 2.41 -35.37
CA LYS A 129 -45.89 1.00 -35.57
C LYS A 129 -47.33 0.68 -35.21
N GLN A 130 -47.97 1.44 -34.30
CA GLN A 130 -49.34 1.19 -33.83
C GLN A 130 -49.60 -0.28 -33.41
N GLY A 131 -48.57 -0.98 -32.91
CA GLY A 131 -48.66 -2.41 -32.54
C GLY A 131 -48.44 -3.40 -33.71
N ASN A 132 -48.23 -2.93 -34.94
CA ASN A 132 -47.92 -3.79 -36.08
C ASN A 132 -46.49 -4.34 -36.01
N TYR A 133 -46.36 -5.67 -35.98
CA TYR A 133 -45.07 -6.35 -36.00
C TYR A 133 -44.46 -6.40 -37.41
N ARG A 134 -45.28 -6.50 -38.46
CA ARG A 134 -44.83 -6.58 -39.86
C ARG A 134 -44.78 -5.18 -40.46
N ILE A 135 -43.59 -4.77 -40.89
CA ILE A 135 -43.29 -3.39 -41.35
C ILE A 135 -43.29 -3.30 -42.88
N ASN A 136 -43.10 -4.41 -43.60
CA ASN A 136 -43.10 -4.43 -45.06
C ASN A 136 -44.49 -4.06 -45.59
N GLY A 137 -44.57 -2.99 -46.39
CA GLY A 137 -45.81 -2.46 -46.93
C GLY A 137 -46.53 -1.46 -46.00
N HIS A 138 -45.93 -1.10 -44.86
CA HIS A 138 -46.45 -0.06 -43.98
C HIS A 138 -46.25 1.33 -44.61
N PRO A 139 -47.22 2.25 -44.53
CA PRO A 139 -47.09 3.61 -45.10
C PRO A 139 -45.81 4.32 -44.61
N ASP A 140 -45.47 4.15 -43.32
CA ASP A 140 -44.29 4.76 -42.70
C ASP A 140 -43.04 3.87 -42.66
N GLU A 141 -42.94 2.83 -43.50
CA GLU A 141 -41.86 1.83 -43.46
C GLU A 141 -40.45 2.45 -43.47
N LYS A 142 -40.21 3.45 -44.34
CA LYS A 142 -38.91 4.14 -44.45
C LYS A 142 -38.55 4.86 -43.15
N GLN A 143 -39.53 5.50 -42.51
CA GLN A 143 -39.33 6.26 -41.28
C GLN A 143 -39.08 5.33 -40.08
N ILE A 144 -39.82 4.22 -40.00
CA ILE A 144 -39.60 3.17 -38.98
C ILE A 144 -38.20 2.55 -39.11
N ARG A 145 -37.73 2.29 -40.35
CA ARG A 145 -36.37 1.79 -40.59
C ARG A 145 -35.30 2.79 -40.16
N LYS A 146 -35.47 4.07 -40.52
CA LYS A 146 -34.55 5.14 -40.12
C LYS A 146 -34.47 5.28 -38.59
N LEU A 147 -35.60 5.33 -37.90
CA LEU A 147 -35.65 5.37 -36.43
C LEU A 147 -34.97 4.15 -35.81
N THR A 148 -35.15 2.96 -36.40
CA THR A 148 -34.50 1.74 -35.91
C THR A 148 -32.97 1.80 -36.04
N GLU A 149 -32.46 2.32 -37.15
CA GLU A 149 -31.02 2.56 -37.34
C GLU A 149 -30.48 3.60 -36.37
N ASP A 150 -31.22 4.69 -36.13
CA ASP A 150 -30.81 5.76 -35.23
C ASP A 150 -30.78 5.30 -33.77
N ILE A 151 -31.78 4.53 -33.32
CA ILE A 151 -31.78 3.86 -32.01
C ILE A 151 -30.56 2.93 -31.88
N ARG A 152 -30.27 2.13 -32.92
CA ARG A 152 -29.11 1.22 -32.90
C ARG A 152 -27.79 2.00 -32.78
N LYS A 153 -27.63 3.08 -33.54
CA LYS A 153 -26.44 3.95 -33.49
C LYS A 153 -26.28 4.61 -32.12
N LYS A 154 -27.36 5.16 -31.55
CA LYS A 154 -27.32 5.79 -30.22
C LYS A 154 -27.01 4.78 -29.12
N ASN A 155 -27.62 3.58 -29.15
CA ASN A 155 -27.31 2.51 -28.19
C ASN A 155 -25.82 2.09 -28.27
N ALA A 156 -25.27 1.89 -29.46
CA ALA A 156 -23.85 1.58 -29.63
C ALA A 156 -22.93 2.70 -29.13
N GLN A 157 -23.31 3.97 -29.32
CA GLN A 157 -22.57 5.11 -28.77
C GLN A 157 -22.62 5.17 -27.24
N ARG A 158 -23.78 4.88 -26.65
CA ARG A 158 -23.98 4.82 -25.20
C ARG A 158 -23.14 3.72 -24.56
N GLU A 159 -23.13 2.53 -25.16
CA GLU A 159 -22.30 1.41 -24.72
C GLU A 159 -20.82 1.77 -24.73
N LYS A 160 -20.32 2.34 -25.85
CA LYS A 160 -18.93 2.81 -25.96
C LYS A 160 -18.59 3.86 -24.90
N ARG A 161 -19.50 4.79 -24.61
CA ARG A 161 -19.31 5.81 -23.56
C ARG A 161 -19.19 5.17 -22.18
N ALA A 162 -20.09 4.24 -21.83
CA ALA A 162 -20.06 3.55 -20.55
C ALA A 162 -18.79 2.73 -20.35
N VAL A 163 -18.34 1.98 -21.37
CA VAL A 163 -17.07 1.24 -21.33
C VAL A 163 -15.88 2.17 -21.13
N LYS A 164 -15.84 3.29 -21.84
CA LYS A 164 -14.75 4.29 -21.72
C LYS A 164 -14.69 4.90 -20.32
N GLU A 165 -15.84 5.21 -19.73
CA GLU A 165 -15.90 5.80 -18.40
C GLU A 165 -15.49 4.81 -17.32
N TYR A 166 -15.98 3.57 -17.41
CA TYR A 166 -15.57 2.52 -16.50
C TYR A 166 -14.07 2.21 -16.60
N HIS A 167 -13.50 2.23 -17.81
CA HIS A 167 -12.06 2.10 -18.01
C HIS A 167 -11.27 3.20 -17.27
N ARG A 168 -11.72 4.46 -17.33
CA ARG A 168 -11.09 5.57 -16.62
C ARG A 168 -11.11 5.35 -15.11
N ILE A 169 -12.26 4.95 -14.57
CA ILE A 169 -12.40 4.63 -13.13
C ILE A 169 -11.43 3.51 -12.74
N PHE A 170 -11.34 2.45 -13.56
CA PHE A 170 -10.41 1.35 -13.32
C PHE A 170 -8.94 1.81 -13.32
N GLN A 171 -8.55 2.66 -14.26
CA GLN A 171 -7.19 3.24 -14.31
C GLN A 171 -6.89 4.10 -13.08
N LEU A 172 -7.85 4.90 -12.61
CA LEU A 172 -7.70 5.69 -11.38
C LEU A 172 -7.52 4.78 -10.15
N LYS A 173 -8.26 3.66 -10.09
CA LYS A 173 -8.11 2.66 -9.02
C LYS A 173 -6.70 2.04 -9.01
N ILE A 174 -6.15 1.67 -10.16
CA ILE A 174 -4.77 1.16 -10.28
C ILE A 174 -3.77 2.20 -9.77
N LYS A 175 -3.87 3.44 -10.26
CA LYS A 175 -2.98 4.54 -9.81
C LYS A 175 -3.05 4.79 -8.31
N ALA A 176 -4.25 4.74 -7.72
CA ALA A 176 -4.42 4.90 -6.28
C ALA A 176 -3.66 3.81 -5.51
N VAL A 177 -3.73 2.55 -5.94
CA VAL A 177 -2.97 1.45 -5.34
C VAL A 177 -1.47 1.65 -5.50
N ASP A 178 -0.98 2.00 -6.69
CA ASP A 178 0.44 2.25 -6.91
C ASP A 178 0.98 3.37 -6.01
N LEU A 179 0.19 4.44 -5.83
CA LEU A 179 0.51 5.52 -4.90
C LEU A 179 0.51 5.04 -3.45
N MET A 180 -0.47 4.23 -3.04
CA MET A 180 -0.52 3.64 -1.70
C MET A 180 0.67 2.72 -1.41
N VAL A 181 1.04 1.86 -2.36
CA VAL A 181 2.26 1.01 -2.26
C VAL A 181 3.50 1.90 -2.16
N THR A 182 3.56 2.99 -2.92
CA THR A 182 4.65 3.96 -2.85
C THR A 182 4.72 4.63 -1.47
N LEU A 183 3.58 4.99 -0.88
CA LEU A 183 3.48 5.57 0.46
C LEU A 183 3.88 4.55 1.55
N CYS A 184 3.38 3.31 1.50
CA CYS A 184 3.73 2.27 2.46
C CYS A 184 5.24 1.90 2.42
N ASN A 185 5.89 2.10 1.26
CA ASN A 185 7.34 1.94 1.14
C ASN A 185 8.13 3.11 1.73
N LYS A 186 7.49 4.21 2.12
CA LYS A 186 8.08 5.28 2.92
C LYS A 186 8.05 4.86 4.39
N ARG A 187 9.18 5.00 5.08
CA ARG A 187 9.26 4.74 6.52
C ARG A 187 8.86 6.01 7.26
N GLU A 188 7.90 5.89 8.17
CA GLU A 188 7.69 6.89 9.21
C GLU A 188 8.77 6.70 10.28
N THR A 189 9.50 7.75 10.62
CA THR A 189 10.54 7.69 11.66
C THR A 189 10.28 8.72 12.73
N VAL A 190 10.76 8.47 13.95
CA VAL A 190 10.74 9.41 15.09
C VAL A 190 11.33 10.79 14.74
N LYS A 191 12.13 10.88 13.66
CA LYS A 191 12.64 12.17 13.18
C LYS A 191 11.52 13.06 12.63
N ARG A 192 10.47 12.49 12.03
CA ARG A 192 9.30 13.22 11.55
C ARG A 192 8.59 13.96 12.68
N ASP A 193 8.42 13.32 13.83
CA ASP A 193 7.79 13.96 15.01
C ASP A 193 8.63 15.12 15.53
N ARG A 194 9.95 14.95 15.60
CA ARG A 194 10.87 16.03 16.02
C ARG A 194 10.94 17.18 15.02
N ILE A 195 10.86 16.89 13.72
CA ILE A 195 10.81 17.91 12.67
C ILE A 195 9.48 18.69 12.80
N ARG A 196 8.35 17.98 12.94
CA ARG A 196 7.02 18.57 13.14
C ARG A 196 6.94 19.42 14.41
N GLN A 197 7.53 18.95 15.51
CA GLN A 197 7.64 19.73 16.75
C GLN A 197 8.51 20.98 16.56
N ARG A 198 9.62 20.90 15.81
CA ARG A 198 10.47 22.05 15.50
C ARG A 198 9.77 23.09 14.62
N THR A 199 9.05 22.67 13.57
CA THR A 199 8.27 23.61 12.76
C THR A 199 7.16 24.26 13.57
N ASN A 200 6.48 23.51 14.45
CA ASN A 200 5.46 24.06 15.34
C ASN A 200 6.04 25.03 16.38
N SER A 201 7.26 24.79 16.88
CA SER A 201 7.93 25.69 17.85
C SER A 201 8.52 26.97 17.23
N CYS A 202 8.62 27.04 15.90
CA CYS A 202 9.18 28.18 15.18
C CYS A 202 8.12 29.11 14.56
N LEU A 203 6.83 28.92 14.84
CA LEU A 203 5.80 29.88 14.44
C LEU A 203 5.68 30.96 15.53
N PRO A 204 6.05 32.23 15.26
CA PRO A 204 5.62 33.32 16.11
C PRO A 204 4.10 33.40 15.98
N ILE A 205 3.41 33.18 17.10
CA ILE A 205 2.00 33.49 17.24
C ILE A 205 1.88 35.01 17.03
N ASN A 206 1.07 35.41 16.04
CA ASN A 206 0.73 36.77 15.61
C ASN A 206 1.52 37.31 14.42
N THR A 207 1.14 36.90 13.21
CA THR A 207 0.90 37.85 12.10
C THR A 207 0.02 37.18 11.05
N GLU A 208 -0.95 37.93 10.54
CA GLU A 208 -1.94 37.51 9.54
C GLU A 208 -1.30 36.91 8.28
N PRO A 209 -2.01 36.02 7.57
CA PRO A 209 -1.46 35.29 6.44
C PRO A 209 -1.30 36.22 5.23
N LEU A 210 -0.10 36.76 5.04
CA LEU A 210 0.25 37.38 3.76
C LEU A 210 0.49 36.25 2.74
N GLU A 211 -0.40 36.20 1.74
CA GLU A 211 -0.28 35.41 0.52
C GLU A 211 1.12 35.61 -0.09
N THR A 212 2.05 34.73 0.26
CA THR A 212 3.40 34.75 -0.29
C THR A 212 3.47 33.63 -1.30
N GLU A 213 3.25 34.04 -2.55
CA GLU A 213 3.60 33.38 -3.79
C GLU A 213 4.50 32.15 -3.60
N HIS A 214 3.98 30.98 -3.99
CA HIS A 214 4.77 29.77 -4.23
C HIS A 214 5.76 30.01 -5.37
N LYS A 215 6.83 30.77 -5.11
CA LYS A 215 7.99 30.88 -5.97
C LYS A 215 8.72 29.54 -5.94
N THR A 216 8.46 28.78 -6.99
CA THR A 216 9.30 27.76 -7.60
C THR A 216 10.80 27.93 -7.29
N LEU A 217 11.27 27.37 -6.17
CA LEU A 217 12.70 27.08 -5.96
C LEU A 217 13.00 25.65 -6.39
N TYR A 218 12.82 25.38 -7.69
CA TYR A 218 13.57 24.33 -8.35
C TYR A 218 15.01 24.85 -8.56
N SER A 219 15.89 24.62 -7.59
CA SER A 219 17.33 24.90 -7.72
C SER A 219 18.14 23.59 -7.77
N PRO A 220 19.11 23.46 -8.70
CA PRO A 220 19.56 22.18 -9.24
C PRO A 220 20.80 21.64 -8.50
N ALA A 221 20.61 21.21 -7.25
CA ALA A 221 21.40 20.14 -6.65
C ALA A 221 20.61 19.58 -5.48
N ARG A 222 19.73 18.60 -5.77
CA ARG A 222 18.82 18.00 -4.78
C ARG A 222 19.53 17.49 -3.51
N PHE A 223 20.85 17.25 -3.58
CA PHE A 223 21.78 17.04 -2.45
C PHE A 223 23.17 17.60 -2.81
N PRO A 224 23.78 18.49 -1.99
CA PRO A 224 25.15 18.96 -2.19
C PRO A 224 26.15 17.81 -1.94
N LEU A 225 27.27 17.80 -2.68
CA LEU A 225 28.33 16.79 -2.51
C LEU A 225 28.99 16.90 -1.15
N LEU A 226 29.31 18.14 -0.77
CA LEU A 226 29.76 18.52 0.55
C LEU A 226 28.54 18.61 1.47
N MET A 227 28.57 17.83 2.53
CA MET A 227 27.49 17.72 3.51
C MET A 227 27.85 18.51 4.77
N HIS A 228 26.84 18.87 5.55
CA HIS A 228 27.08 19.41 6.89
C HIS A 228 27.66 18.31 7.80
N ALA A 229 28.62 18.64 8.66
CA ALA A 229 29.35 17.67 9.49
C ALA A 229 28.45 16.82 10.42
N ALA A 230 27.27 17.33 10.78
CA ALA A 230 26.25 16.62 11.58
C ALA A 230 25.11 15.99 10.75
N GLN A 231 25.27 15.85 9.43
CA GLN A 231 24.35 15.10 8.56
C GLN A 231 24.86 13.67 8.32
N CYS A 232 23.93 12.72 8.20
CA CYS A 232 24.28 11.33 7.95
C CYS A 232 24.37 11.05 6.44
N SER A 233 25.56 10.69 5.95
CA SER A 233 25.83 10.37 4.53
C SER A 233 24.94 9.26 3.97
N ASN A 234 24.63 8.24 4.77
CA ASN A 234 23.70 7.18 4.38
C ASN A 234 22.24 7.63 4.29
N CYS A 235 21.74 8.41 5.25
CA CYS A 235 20.32 8.81 5.27
C CYS A 235 19.97 9.74 4.11
N ILE A 236 20.91 10.58 3.66
CA ILE A 236 20.69 11.54 2.56
C ILE A 236 20.22 10.83 1.27
N SER A 237 20.64 9.58 1.09
CA SER A 237 20.36 8.79 -0.10
C SER A 237 19.21 7.81 0.02
N ASN A 238 18.68 7.63 1.23
CA ASN A 238 17.64 6.66 1.48
C ASN A 238 16.30 7.19 0.94
N LYS A 239 15.90 6.72 -0.25
CA LYS A 239 14.63 7.10 -0.91
C LYS A 239 13.37 6.67 -0.14
N ARG A 240 13.51 5.78 0.84
CA ARG A 240 12.44 5.36 1.76
C ARG A 240 12.17 6.39 2.85
N LEU A 241 13.06 7.37 3.06
CA LEU A 241 12.84 8.48 3.99
C LEU A 241 12.23 9.69 3.26
N TYR A 242 11.51 10.54 3.99
CA TYR A 242 11.02 11.82 3.46
C TYR A 242 12.17 12.78 3.18
N GLN A 243 11.98 13.72 2.25
CA GLN A 243 13.03 14.63 1.80
C GLN A 243 13.70 15.39 2.97
N GLU A 244 12.92 15.83 3.95
CA GLU A 244 13.39 16.54 5.14
C GLU A 244 14.20 15.64 6.09
N GLU A 245 13.80 14.37 6.25
CA GLU A 245 14.52 13.40 7.07
C GLU A 245 15.85 12.97 6.44
N ARG A 246 15.91 12.99 5.10
CA ARG A 246 17.13 12.72 4.34
C ARG A 246 18.18 13.79 4.64
N THR A 247 17.78 15.06 4.69
CA THR A 247 18.66 16.20 5.00
C THR A 247 18.72 16.54 6.49
N PHE A 248 18.23 15.67 7.37
CA PHE A 248 18.18 15.94 8.81
C PHE A 248 19.58 16.19 9.38
N THR A 249 19.72 17.32 10.06
CA THR A 249 20.94 17.73 10.74
C THR A 249 20.81 17.47 12.23
N TYR A 250 21.66 16.58 12.76
CA TYR A 250 21.70 16.30 14.19
C TYR A 250 22.26 17.50 14.95
N CYS A 251 21.90 17.62 16.24
CA CYS A 251 22.39 18.72 17.08
C CYS A 251 23.91 18.71 17.25
N ARG A 252 24.56 17.53 17.16
CA ARG A 252 26.02 17.37 17.28
C ARG A 252 26.53 16.25 16.37
N PRO A 253 27.75 16.36 15.80
CA PRO A 253 28.37 15.29 15.01
C PRO A 253 28.52 13.96 15.75
N THR A 254 28.70 13.98 17.07
CA THR A 254 28.77 12.76 17.90
C THR A 254 27.46 11.98 17.89
N VAL A 255 26.31 12.67 17.99
CA VAL A 255 24.98 12.05 17.93
C VAL A 255 24.69 11.50 16.53
N MET A 256 25.17 12.18 15.48
CA MET A 256 25.11 11.65 14.12
C MET A 256 25.93 10.36 13.98
N ASN A 257 27.13 10.32 14.55
CA ASN A 257 27.98 9.13 14.57
C ASN A 257 27.37 7.98 15.36
N ASP A 258 26.76 8.24 16.53
CA ASP A 258 25.98 7.25 17.27
C ASP A 258 24.91 6.61 16.38
N HIS A 259 24.12 7.43 15.68
CA HIS A 259 23.12 6.95 14.73
C HIS A 259 23.72 6.14 13.58
N PHE A 260 24.84 6.59 13.02
CA PHE A 260 25.51 5.90 11.91
C PHE A 260 25.95 4.49 12.33
N ASP A 261 26.59 4.39 13.49
CA ASP A 261 27.06 3.13 14.06
C ASP A 261 25.92 2.16 14.37
N ASP A 262 24.84 2.68 14.97
CA ASP A 262 23.75 1.84 15.46
C ASP A 262 22.85 1.34 14.31
N ILE A 263 22.71 2.13 13.24
CA ILE A 263 21.77 1.82 12.14
C ILE A 263 22.46 1.31 10.87
N HIS A 264 23.63 1.86 10.51
CA HIS A 264 24.22 1.65 9.17
C HIS A 264 25.49 0.80 9.20
N LEU A 265 26.26 0.82 10.29
CA LEU A 265 27.58 0.16 10.35
C LEU A 265 27.48 -1.37 10.30
N VAL A 266 26.51 -1.98 10.99
CA VAL A 266 26.38 -3.46 11.09
C VAL A 266 26.28 -4.11 9.71
N ARG A 267 25.45 -3.56 8.81
CA ARG A 267 25.30 -4.08 7.44
C ARG A 267 26.60 -3.99 6.64
N ARG A 268 27.40 -2.95 6.87
CA ARG A 268 28.67 -2.74 6.17
C ARG A 268 29.77 -3.68 6.70
N GLU A 269 29.79 -3.95 8.01
CA GLU A 269 30.64 -4.97 8.62
C GLU A 269 30.30 -6.38 8.11
N GLN A 270 29.03 -6.68 7.89
CA GLN A 270 28.62 -7.94 7.26
C GLN A 270 29.10 -8.03 5.81
N ALA A 271 28.92 -6.96 5.03
CA ALA A 271 29.39 -6.91 3.64
C ALA A 271 30.92 -7.11 3.53
N GLU A 272 31.70 -6.48 4.41
CA GLU A 272 33.16 -6.67 4.46
C GLU A 272 33.53 -8.14 4.76
N ARG A 273 32.85 -8.77 5.73
CA ARG A 273 33.10 -10.17 6.11
C ARG A 273 32.73 -11.16 5.00
N SER A 274 31.68 -10.88 4.23
CA SER A 274 31.25 -11.73 3.11
C SER A 274 32.02 -11.45 1.81
N GLY A 275 33.00 -10.53 1.83
CA GLY A 275 33.71 -10.10 0.62
C GLY A 275 32.85 -9.29 -0.35
N GLU A 276 31.68 -8.82 0.07
CA GLU A 276 30.81 -7.96 -0.72
C GLU A 276 31.37 -6.54 -0.77
N LYS A 277 31.29 -5.90 -1.94
CA LYS A 277 31.76 -4.53 -2.14
C LYS A 277 30.83 -3.54 -1.43
N ILE A 278 31.37 -2.77 -0.50
CA ILE A 278 30.70 -1.68 0.20
C ILE A 278 30.47 -0.51 -0.77
N ARG A 279 29.22 -0.02 -0.87
CA ARG A 279 28.86 1.10 -1.76
C ARG A 279 28.58 2.39 -0.99
N CYS A 280 28.91 3.52 -1.61
CA CYS A 280 28.36 4.81 -1.19
C CYS A 280 26.95 4.97 -1.77
N GLU A 281 25.99 5.37 -0.94
CA GLU A 281 24.62 5.54 -1.39
C GLU A 281 24.40 6.93 -2.02
N HIS A 282 25.34 7.87 -1.93
CA HIS A 282 25.22 9.22 -2.47
C HIS A 282 24.96 9.20 -4.00
N PRO A 283 23.96 9.96 -4.54
CA PRO A 283 23.59 9.89 -5.95
C PRO A 283 24.76 10.18 -6.91
N LYS A 284 25.73 10.99 -6.48
CA LYS A 284 26.93 11.34 -7.26
C LYS A 284 28.13 10.39 -7.06
N CYS A 285 27.98 9.33 -6.26
CA CYS A 285 29.05 8.37 -5.94
C CYS A 285 28.68 6.93 -6.37
N ARG A 286 27.78 6.79 -7.35
CA ARG A 286 27.11 5.54 -7.72
C ARG A 286 28.07 4.40 -8.12
N ASP A 287 29.27 4.75 -8.62
CA ASP A 287 30.25 3.78 -9.12
C ASP A 287 31.36 3.44 -8.11
N VAL A 288 31.37 4.06 -6.93
CA VAL A 288 32.39 3.85 -5.91
C VAL A 288 32.13 2.53 -5.19
N LYS A 289 33.01 1.55 -5.43
CA LYS A 289 32.98 0.21 -4.80
C LYS A 289 34.20 0.05 -3.90
N LEU A 290 33.98 -0.06 -2.60
CA LEU A 290 35.02 -0.08 -1.58
C LEU A 290 35.09 -1.47 -0.96
N LYS A 291 36.31 -1.97 -0.74
CA LYS A 291 36.52 -3.30 -0.16
C LYS A 291 36.42 -3.32 1.36
N HIS A 292 36.86 -2.25 2.01
CA HIS A 292 36.97 -2.16 3.46
C HIS A 292 36.21 -0.96 4.03
N ILE A 293 35.74 -1.08 5.27
CA ILE A 293 35.00 0.01 5.95
C ILE A 293 35.86 1.26 6.08
N ASN A 294 37.16 1.11 6.32
CA ASN A 294 38.07 2.26 6.44
C ASN A 294 38.19 3.04 5.12
N HIS A 295 38.11 2.37 3.97
CA HIS A 295 38.03 3.05 2.69
C HIS A 295 36.73 3.83 2.53
N PHE A 296 35.62 3.29 3.05
CA PHE A 296 34.34 4.01 3.10
C PHE A 296 34.40 5.24 4.00
N ARG A 297 34.97 5.14 5.19
CA ARG A 297 35.14 6.29 6.10
C ARG A 297 35.96 7.40 5.45
N ARG A 298 37.09 7.04 4.83
CA ARG A 298 37.94 7.99 4.09
C ARG A 298 37.18 8.65 2.94
N HIS A 299 36.47 7.88 2.14
CA HIS A 299 35.63 8.40 1.07
C HIS A 299 34.60 9.42 1.57
N VAL A 300 33.91 9.12 2.69
CA VAL A 300 32.92 10.04 3.27
C VAL A 300 33.58 11.32 3.79
N GLN A 301 34.78 11.24 4.35
CA GLN A 301 35.52 12.41 4.80
C GLN A 301 36.00 13.28 3.63
N GLU A 302 36.64 12.68 2.61
CA GLU A 302 37.23 13.39 1.48
C GLU A 302 36.18 13.95 0.52
N VAL A 303 35.13 13.17 0.22
CA VAL A 303 34.13 13.52 -0.79
C VAL A 303 32.93 14.26 -0.19
N HIS A 304 32.55 13.93 1.05
CA HIS A 304 31.37 14.51 1.70
C HIS A 304 31.69 15.46 2.85
N GLY A 305 32.95 15.58 3.30
CA GLY A 305 33.32 16.46 4.41
C GLY A 305 32.80 16.00 5.78
N VAL A 306 32.31 14.75 5.90
CA VAL A 306 31.73 14.21 7.13
C VAL A 306 32.71 13.24 7.78
N THR A 307 33.04 13.48 9.05
CA THR A 307 33.94 12.60 9.80
C THR A 307 33.14 11.51 10.51
N LEU A 308 33.37 10.27 10.08
CA LEU A 308 32.85 9.07 10.75
C LEU A 308 33.86 8.54 11.77
N TRP A 309 33.39 7.94 12.87
CA TRP A 309 34.28 7.35 13.88
C TRP A 309 35.15 6.23 13.32
N THR A 310 36.40 6.18 13.79
CA THR A 310 37.37 5.13 13.44
C THR A 310 36.96 3.79 14.04
N SER A 311 37.48 2.68 13.49
CA SER A 311 37.23 1.34 14.06
C SER A 311 37.56 1.26 15.55
N GLU A 312 38.63 1.93 15.97
CA GLU A 312 39.05 1.98 17.37
C GLU A 312 38.03 2.73 18.24
N GLN A 313 37.56 3.90 17.81
CA GLN A 313 36.55 4.67 18.53
C GLN A 313 35.23 3.89 18.68
N VAL A 314 34.82 3.19 17.61
CA VAL A 314 33.63 2.30 17.63
C VAL A 314 33.84 1.16 18.63
N GLN A 315 35.01 0.53 18.64
CA GLN A 315 35.32 -0.57 19.56
C GLN A 315 35.32 -0.10 21.02
N GLN A 316 35.94 1.05 21.31
CA GLN A 316 35.90 1.67 22.63
C GLN A 316 34.47 2.02 23.07
N ARG A 317 33.61 2.52 22.16
CA ARG A 317 32.18 2.75 22.43
C ARG A 317 31.44 1.45 22.74
N ARG A 318 31.62 0.39 21.94
CA ARG A 318 31.01 -0.93 22.17
C ARG A 318 31.41 -1.50 23.53
N GLN A 319 32.69 -1.40 23.90
CA GLN A 319 33.18 -1.83 25.22
C GLN A 319 32.55 -1.03 26.36
N ARG A 320 32.49 0.31 26.25
CA ARG A 320 31.82 1.16 27.25
C ARG A 320 30.33 0.80 27.41
N ASN A 321 29.63 0.57 26.30
CA ASN A 321 28.22 0.19 26.33
C ASN A 321 28.01 -1.21 26.94
N ALA A 322 28.91 -2.16 26.67
CA ALA A 322 28.88 -3.48 27.29
C ALA A 322 29.09 -3.40 28.81
N LYS A 323 30.07 -2.62 29.28
CA LYS A 323 30.30 -2.37 30.71
C LYS A 323 29.08 -1.75 31.39
N ARG A 324 28.46 -0.75 30.76
CA ARG A 324 27.22 -0.13 31.27
C ARG A 324 26.05 -1.12 31.38
N ARG A 325 25.88 -1.99 30.39
CA ARG A 325 24.84 -3.05 30.42
C ARG A 325 25.10 -4.07 31.53
N HIS A 326 26.36 -4.41 31.79
CA HIS A 326 26.73 -5.32 32.88
C HIS A 326 26.43 -4.70 34.25
N MET A 327 26.80 -3.44 34.47
CA MET A 327 26.48 -2.72 35.72
C MET A 327 24.97 -2.59 35.94
N ALA A 328 24.19 -2.29 34.90
CA ALA A 328 22.74 -2.20 34.99
C ALA A 328 22.07 -3.54 35.33
N LYS A 329 22.57 -4.66 34.81
CA LYS A 329 22.07 -6.01 35.14
C LYS A 329 22.44 -6.46 36.55
N GLY A 330 23.63 -6.11 37.04
CA GLY A 330 24.06 -6.38 38.41
C GLY A 330 23.22 -5.64 39.46
N ASN A 331 22.74 -4.44 39.15
CA ASN A 331 21.86 -3.67 40.04
C ASN A 331 20.38 -4.14 40.06
N CYS A 332 19.94 -5.02 39.15
CA CYS A 332 18.58 -5.58 39.16
C CYS A 332 18.50 -6.94 39.87
N GLN A 333 19.62 -7.46 40.39
CA GLN A 333 19.68 -8.74 41.10
C GLN A 333 19.89 -8.60 42.62
N ASN A 334 19.90 -7.36 43.13
CA ASN A 334 19.94 -7.03 44.56
C ASN A 334 18.62 -6.42 45.00
#